data_AF-A0A1G1M8Q0-F1
#
_entry.id   AF-A0A1G1M8Q0-F1
#
_cell.length_a   1.000
_cell.length_b   1.000
_cell.length_c   1.000
_cell.angle_alpha   90.00
_cell.angle_beta   90.00
_cell.angle_gamma   90.00
#
_symmetry.space_group_name_H-M   'P 1'
#
loop_
_entity.id
_entity.type
_entity.pdbx_description
1 polymer ?
#
loop_
_entity_poly.entity_id
_entity_poly.type
_entity_poly.pdbx_seq_one_letter_code
_entity_poly.pdbx_strand_id
1 'polypeptide(L)'
;MEGEGVTADVRSWFDHPVPRPKVPRGWAARVLAEISTGDAPAAERCLVWIGGTPAIEPSGKNHRRIILPNRVEDVEVRMPPDRATWLLDLIEAATPARDRRGGGYPSLMDIRARYPFGGTRGFNALLRSQSWRQARAVGLLLV
;
A
#
# COMPACT_ATOMS: atom_id res chain seq x y z
N MET A 1 22.95 -10.07 -23.89
CA MET A 1 22.50 -9.00 -24.79
C MET A 1 21.32 -8.31 -24.13
N GLU A 2 21.57 -7.43 -23.17
CA GLU A 2 20.58 -6.52 -22.60
C GLU A 2 21.18 -5.12 -22.72
N GLY A 3 20.50 -4.20 -23.42
CA GLY A 3 20.94 -2.80 -23.53
C GLY A 3 21.04 -2.20 -24.94
N GLU A 4 21.02 -3.01 -26.01
CA GLU A 4 21.22 -2.50 -27.39
C GLU A 4 20.03 -1.67 -27.94
N GLY A 5 18.92 -1.56 -27.19
CA GLY A 5 17.74 -0.77 -27.58
C GLY A 5 17.53 0.54 -26.81
N VAL A 6 18.33 0.84 -25.78
CA VAL A 6 18.07 1.99 -24.88
C VAL A 6 18.44 3.33 -25.52
N THR A 7 19.41 3.32 -26.45
CA THR A 7 19.84 4.51 -27.19
C THR A 7 19.21 4.62 -28.58
N ALA A 8 18.52 3.56 -29.02
CA ALA A 8 17.85 3.54 -30.31
C ALA A 8 16.68 4.52 -30.32
N ASP A 9 16.46 5.16 -31.47
CA ASP A 9 15.30 6.03 -31.63
C ASP A 9 14.04 5.18 -31.63
N VAL A 10 13.19 5.34 -30.60
CA VAL A 10 11.92 4.60 -30.43
C VAL A 10 11.02 4.70 -31.67
N ARG A 11 11.17 5.75 -32.48
CA ARG A 11 10.43 5.90 -33.75
C ARG A 11 10.73 4.79 -34.76
N SER A 12 11.88 4.12 -34.64
CA SER A 12 12.24 2.95 -35.47
C SER A 12 11.42 1.70 -35.15
N TRP A 13 10.67 1.68 -34.05
CA TRP A 13 9.80 0.55 -33.67
C TRP A 13 8.47 0.55 -34.42
N PHE A 14 8.19 1.58 -35.22
CA PHE A 14 6.93 1.72 -35.94
C PHE A 14 7.17 1.56 -37.44
N ASP A 15 6.35 0.73 -38.08
CA ASP A 15 6.42 0.46 -39.54
C ASP A 15 5.85 1.61 -40.39
N HIS A 16 5.62 2.78 -39.79
CA HIS A 16 5.07 3.96 -40.43
C HIS A 16 5.79 5.23 -39.96
N PRO A 17 5.78 6.33 -40.74
CA PRO A 17 6.43 7.57 -40.34
C PRO A 17 5.85 8.15 -39.03
N VAL A 18 6.68 8.24 -38.00
CA VAL A 18 6.31 8.87 -36.72
C VAL A 18 6.91 10.28 -36.63
N PRO A 19 6.09 11.34 -36.48
CA PRO A 19 6.59 12.70 -36.37
C PRO A 19 7.45 12.89 -35.12
N ARG A 20 8.45 13.77 -35.20
CA ARG A 20 9.28 14.10 -34.04
C ARG A 20 8.45 14.81 -32.96
N PRO A 21 8.55 14.39 -31.69
CA PRO A 21 7.93 15.11 -30.59
C PRO A 21 8.42 16.56 -30.55
N LYS A 22 7.49 17.52 -30.54
CA LYS A 22 7.78 18.96 -30.41
C LYS A 22 7.94 19.37 -28.94
N VAL A 23 8.71 18.60 -28.18
CA VAL A 23 8.93 18.85 -26.75
C VAL A 23 10.41 19.10 -26.46
N PRO A 24 10.74 19.94 -25.46
CA PRO A 24 12.12 20.18 -25.07
C PRO A 24 12.84 18.89 -24.63
N ARG A 25 14.17 18.84 -24.82
CA ARG A 25 15.05 17.68 -24.55
C ARG A 25 15.10 17.20 -23.08
N GLY A 26 14.40 17.85 -22.16
CA GLY A 26 14.25 17.43 -20.76
C GLY A 26 12.79 17.30 -20.32
N TRP A 27 11.83 17.34 -21.24
CA TRP A 27 10.40 17.36 -20.89
C TRP A 27 9.99 16.15 -20.05
N ALA A 28 10.38 14.93 -20.43
CA ALA A 28 10.08 13.73 -19.67
C ALA A 28 10.71 13.77 -18.27
N ALA A 29 11.97 14.19 -18.15
CA ALA A 29 12.65 14.33 -16.86
C ALA A 29 11.96 15.38 -15.96
N ARG A 30 11.49 16.49 -16.55
CA ARG A 30 10.76 17.55 -15.85
C ARG A 30 9.40 17.06 -15.36
N VAL A 31 8.63 16.38 -16.22
CA VAL A 31 7.34 15.78 -15.86
C VAL A 31 7.51 14.75 -14.75
N LEU A 32 8.50 13.87 -14.85
CA LEU A 32 8.78 12.87 -13.80
C LEU A 32 9.22 13.52 -12.47
N ALA A 33 9.99 14.60 -12.52
CA ALA A 33 10.38 15.36 -11.34
C ALA A 33 9.18 16.09 -10.71
N GLU A 34 8.28 16.65 -11.52
CA GLU A 34 7.03 17.29 -11.08
C GLU A 34 6.09 16.26 -10.42
N ILE A 35 5.93 15.07 -11.04
CA ILE A 35 5.15 13.94 -10.51
C ILE A 35 5.70 13.49 -9.15
N SER A 36 7.03 13.41 -8.99
CA SER A 36 7.68 12.96 -7.74
C SER A 36 7.38 13.87 -6.53
N THR A 37 6.92 15.10 -6.74
CA THR A 37 6.56 16.05 -5.67
C THR A 37 5.15 15.81 -5.10
N GLY A 38 4.29 15.04 -5.79
CA GLY A 38 2.90 14.78 -5.39
C GLY A 38 2.51 13.30 -5.37
N ASP A 39 3.04 12.51 -6.30
CA ASP A 39 2.81 11.08 -6.43
C ASP A 39 4.05 10.32 -5.94
N ALA A 40 4.02 9.98 -4.65
CA ALA A 40 4.93 8.96 -4.16
C ALA A 40 4.53 7.63 -4.82
N PRO A 41 5.45 6.86 -5.43
CA PRO A 41 5.15 5.49 -5.91
C PRO A 41 4.61 4.55 -4.81
N ALA A 42 4.66 4.97 -3.54
CA ALA A 42 4.02 4.31 -2.41
C ALA A 42 2.52 4.61 -2.27
N ALA A 43 1.99 5.68 -2.88
CA ALA A 43 0.60 6.10 -2.79
C ALA A 43 -0.34 5.17 -3.59
N GLU A 44 0.14 4.64 -4.71
CA GLU A 44 -0.59 3.66 -5.54
C GLU A 44 -0.48 2.22 -5.01
N ARG A 45 0.38 1.97 -4.01
CA ARG A 45 0.56 0.62 -3.47
C ARG A 45 -0.72 0.14 -2.80
N CYS A 46 -1.07 -1.10 -3.10
CA CYS A 46 -2.21 -1.77 -2.54
C CYS A 46 -1.82 -2.61 -1.33
N LEU A 47 -2.71 -2.69 -0.35
CA LEU A 47 -2.52 -3.53 0.83
C LEU A 47 -3.13 -4.91 0.61
N VAL A 48 -2.30 -5.95 0.80
CA VAL A 48 -2.72 -7.36 0.70
C VAL A 48 -2.37 -8.05 2.01
N TRP A 49 -3.32 -8.77 2.60
CA TRP A 49 -3.09 -9.60 3.78
C TRP A 49 -2.88 -11.06 3.37
N ILE A 50 -1.75 -11.65 3.77
CA ILE A 50 -1.41 -13.05 3.51
C ILE A 50 -1.22 -13.88 4.80
N GLY A 51 -1.46 -13.28 5.97
CA GLY A 51 -1.40 -13.97 7.26
C GLY A 51 -2.65 -14.81 7.52
N GLY A 52 -2.68 -15.50 8.67
CA GLY A 52 -3.88 -16.22 9.11
C GLY A 52 -5.02 -15.28 9.52
N THR A 53 -6.18 -15.84 9.86
CA THR A 53 -7.35 -15.07 10.32
C THR A 53 -7.08 -14.46 11.71
N PRO A 54 -7.07 -13.12 11.86
CA PRO A 54 -6.85 -12.49 13.15
C PRO A 54 -7.95 -12.83 14.17
N ALA A 55 -7.58 -12.89 15.44
CA ALA A 55 -8.52 -12.96 16.56
C ALA A 55 -8.44 -11.68 17.41
N ILE A 56 -9.54 -11.32 18.09
CA ILE A 56 -9.60 -10.16 18.98
C ILE A 56 -10.09 -10.54 20.36
N GLU A 57 -9.38 -10.05 21.36
CA GLU A 57 -9.66 -10.32 22.77
C GLU A 57 -9.74 -9.00 23.58
N PRO A 58 -10.56 -8.96 24.63
CA PRO A 58 -10.48 -7.91 25.63
C PRO A 58 -9.09 -7.86 26.28
N SER A 59 -8.48 -6.67 26.39
CA SER A 59 -7.19 -6.48 27.06
C SER A 59 -7.29 -5.28 28.00
N GLY A 60 -7.98 -5.46 29.12
CA GLY A 60 -8.29 -4.38 30.06
C GLY A 60 -9.43 -3.48 29.58
N LYS A 61 -9.72 -2.41 30.36
CA LYS A 61 -10.90 -1.55 30.12
C LYS A 61 -10.82 -0.75 28.81
N ASN A 62 -9.64 -0.26 28.46
CA ASN A 62 -9.45 0.70 27.36
C ASN A 62 -8.64 0.16 26.19
N HIS A 63 -8.35 -1.14 26.16
CA HIS A 63 -7.56 -1.75 25.08
C HIS A 63 -8.15 -3.08 24.64
N ARG A 64 -7.83 -3.44 23.40
CA ARG A 64 -8.06 -4.74 22.78
C ARG A 64 -6.71 -5.34 22.40
N ARG A 65 -6.62 -6.65 22.47
CA ARG A 65 -5.50 -7.45 21.99
C ARG A 65 -5.95 -8.10 20.68
N ILE A 66 -5.25 -7.80 19.59
CA ILE A 66 -5.39 -8.51 18.32
C ILE A 66 -4.28 -9.54 18.25
N ILE A 67 -4.64 -10.79 18.00
CA ILE A 67 -3.72 -11.90 17.75
C ILE A 67 -3.63 -12.06 16.24
N LEU A 68 -2.42 -11.90 15.69
CA LEU A 68 -2.12 -12.05 14.28
C LEU A 68 -1.40 -13.39 14.07
N PRO A 69 -2.06 -14.41 13.49
CA PRO A 69 -1.44 -15.70 13.32
C PRO A 69 -0.27 -15.66 12.36
N ASN A 70 0.83 -16.28 12.77
CA ASN A 70 2.05 -16.39 11.98
C ASN A 70 2.56 -17.84 12.01
N ARG A 71 3.45 -18.21 11.09
CA ARG A 71 3.91 -19.61 10.95
C ARG A 71 4.78 -20.10 12.10
N VAL A 72 5.47 -19.19 12.79
CA VAL A 72 6.42 -19.52 13.85
C VAL A 72 5.82 -19.23 15.22
N GLU A 73 5.34 -17.99 15.42
CA GLU A 73 4.73 -17.54 16.67
C GLU A 73 3.75 -16.42 16.39
N ASP A 74 2.55 -16.52 16.98
CA ASP A 74 1.50 -15.51 16.86
C ASP A 74 1.98 -14.16 17.41
N VAL A 75 1.65 -13.09 16.69
CA VAL A 75 2.05 -11.74 17.07
C VAL A 75 0.87 -11.01 17.68
N GLU A 76 1.08 -10.48 18.88
CA GLU A 76 0.07 -9.73 19.60
C GLU A 76 0.24 -8.23 19.39
N VAL A 77 -0.89 -7.58 19.15
CA VAL A 77 -0.97 -6.13 19.01
C VAL A 77 -2.01 -5.58 19.98
N ARG A 78 -1.59 -4.70 20.91
CA ARG A 78 -2.50 -4.01 21.82
C ARG A 78 -2.80 -2.60 21.31
N MET A 79 -4.08 -2.23 21.24
CA MET A 79 -4.51 -0.89 20.82
C MET A 79 -5.90 -0.53 21.35
N PRO A 80 -6.31 0.75 21.32
CA PRO A 80 -7.66 1.17 21.68
C PRO A 80 -8.73 0.43 20.85
N PRO A 81 -9.94 0.18 21.40
CA PRO A 81 -10.98 -0.58 20.74
C PRO A 81 -11.30 -0.13 19.31
N ASP A 82 -11.49 1.17 19.10
CA ASP A 82 -11.85 1.70 17.77
C ASP A 82 -10.76 1.45 16.73
N ARG A 83 -9.49 1.55 17.15
CA ARG A 83 -8.34 1.25 16.27
C ARG A 83 -8.23 -0.24 15.98
N ALA A 84 -8.59 -1.08 16.96
CA ALA A 84 -8.58 -2.52 16.79
C ALA A 84 -9.61 -2.96 15.76
N THR A 85 -10.86 -2.49 15.90
CA THR A 85 -11.92 -2.74 14.92
C THR A 85 -11.51 -2.26 13.53
N TRP A 86 -11.02 -1.03 13.42
CA TRP A 86 -10.56 -0.48 12.15
C TRP A 86 -9.44 -1.31 11.49
N LEU A 87 -8.48 -1.82 12.27
CA LEU A 87 -7.41 -2.65 11.73
C LEU A 87 -7.94 -4.00 11.22
N LEU A 88 -8.91 -4.60 11.91
CA LEU A 88 -9.55 -5.84 11.47
C LEU A 88 -10.32 -5.65 10.16
N ASP A 89 -11.10 -4.57 10.05
CA ASP A 89 -11.83 -4.23 8.82
C ASP A 89 -10.86 -4.03 7.65
N LEU A 90 -9.71 -3.37 7.91
CA LEU A 90 -8.66 -3.21 6.91
C LEU A 90 -8.05 -4.56 6.50
N ILE A 91 -7.77 -5.45 7.46
CA ILE A 91 -7.22 -6.78 7.17
C ILE A 91 -8.22 -7.59 6.35
N GLU A 92 -9.51 -7.57 6.69
CA GLU A 92 -10.56 -8.25 5.94
C GLU A 92 -10.63 -7.74 4.49
N ALA A 93 -10.64 -6.41 4.29
CA ALA A 93 -10.61 -5.80 2.97
C ALA A 93 -9.33 -6.15 2.18
N ALA A 94 -8.19 -6.28 2.86
CA ALA A 94 -6.91 -6.66 2.27
C ALA A 94 -6.76 -8.18 2.04
N THR A 95 -7.62 -9.02 2.62
CA THR A 95 -7.50 -10.49 2.54
C THR A 95 -8.03 -11.01 1.20
N PRO A 96 -7.27 -11.77 0.41
CA PRO A 96 -7.76 -12.40 -0.83
C PRO A 96 -8.95 -13.33 -0.55
N ALA A 97 -10.07 -13.14 -1.27
CA ALA A 97 -11.25 -13.99 -1.18
C ALA A 97 -11.64 -14.52 -2.57
N ARG A 98 -12.05 -15.79 -2.65
CA ARG A 98 -12.35 -16.49 -3.93
C ARG A 98 -13.52 -15.87 -4.70
N ASP A 99 -14.43 -15.22 -4.00
CA ASP A 99 -15.67 -14.63 -4.49
C ASP A 99 -15.58 -13.12 -4.72
N ARG A 100 -14.42 -12.50 -4.47
CA ARG A 100 -14.21 -11.07 -4.68
C ARG A 100 -14.26 -10.72 -6.17
N ARG A 101 -15.43 -10.28 -6.65
CA ARG A 101 -15.63 -9.74 -8.01
C ARG A 101 -15.57 -8.22 -7.98
N GLY A 102 -14.54 -7.63 -8.58
CA GLY A 102 -14.56 -6.23 -9.05
C GLY A 102 -14.18 -5.12 -8.08
N GLY A 103 -13.77 -5.41 -6.84
CA GLY A 103 -13.13 -4.44 -5.94
C GLY A 103 -11.67 -4.82 -5.75
N GLY A 104 -10.74 -3.99 -6.24
CA GLY A 104 -9.31 -4.21 -6.02
C GLY A 104 -8.93 -4.20 -4.54
N TYR A 105 -7.68 -4.49 -4.23
CA TYR A 105 -7.14 -4.34 -2.89
C TYR A 105 -7.14 -2.86 -2.47
N PRO A 106 -7.30 -2.55 -1.17
CA PRO A 106 -7.37 -1.17 -0.72
C PRO A 106 -6.02 -0.46 -0.93
N SER A 107 -6.03 0.67 -1.65
CA SER A 107 -4.82 1.46 -1.89
C SER A 107 -4.41 2.23 -0.64
N LEU A 108 -3.11 2.47 -0.48
CA LEU A 108 -2.59 3.25 0.64
C LEU A 108 -3.14 4.69 0.62
N MET A 109 -3.36 5.25 -0.57
CA MET A 109 -3.98 6.56 -0.74
C MET A 109 -5.42 6.60 -0.22
N ASP A 110 -6.25 5.62 -0.59
CA ASP A 110 -7.66 5.57 -0.16
C ASP A 110 -7.78 5.39 1.34
N ILE A 111 -6.93 4.52 1.92
CA ILE A 111 -6.90 4.30 3.36
C ILE A 111 -6.48 5.59 4.08
N ARG A 112 -5.48 6.31 3.57
CA ARG A 112 -5.07 7.59 4.14
C ARG A 112 -6.21 8.61 4.09
N ALA A 113 -6.94 8.69 2.98
CA ALA A 113 -8.04 9.62 2.80
C ALA A 113 -9.22 9.32 3.75
N ARG A 114 -9.46 8.04 4.03
CA ARG A 114 -10.57 7.55 4.88
C ARG A 114 -10.17 7.30 6.33
N TYR A 115 -8.94 7.62 6.72
CA TYR A 115 -8.43 7.31 8.05
C TYR A 115 -9.14 8.15 9.14
N PRO A 116 -9.88 7.53 10.08
CA PRO A 116 -10.77 8.26 10.97
C PRO A 116 -10.04 8.92 12.16
N PHE A 117 -8.79 8.54 12.45
CA PHE A 117 -8.12 8.92 13.71
C PHE A 117 -7.09 10.03 13.52
N GLY A 118 -7.54 11.28 13.37
CA GLY A 118 -6.64 12.43 13.32
C GLY A 118 -6.02 12.72 11.94
N GLY A 119 -6.71 12.31 10.88
CA GLY A 119 -6.39 12.62 9.47
C GLY A 119 -4.96 12.23 9.08
N THR A 120 -4.33 13.03 8.21
CA THR A 120 -3.00 12.74 7.65
C THR A 120 -1.91 12.58 8.73
N ARG A 121 -1.94 13.42 9.78
CA ARG A 121 -0.95 13.32 10.87
C ARG A 121 -1.12 12.02 11.66
N GLY A 122 -2.37 11.68 11.97
CA GLY A 122 -2.70 10.43 12.66
C GLY A 122 -2.33 9.19 11.84
N PHE A 123 -2.57 9.24 10.52
CA PHE A 123 -2.20 8.15 9.62
C PHE A 123 -0.68 7.98 9.55
N ASN A 124 0.07 9.08 9.42
CA ASN A 124 1.53 9.04 9.45
C ASN A 124 2.08 8.49 10.78
N ALA A 125 1.40 8.77 11.90
CA ALA A 125 1.74 8.18 13.20
C ALA A 125 1.45 6.68 13.24
N LEU A 126 0.35 6.21 12.65
CA LEU A 126 0.05 4.79 12.50
C LEU A 126 1.14 4.07 11.72
N LEU A 127 1.56 4.60 10.56
CA LEU A 127 2.58 3.96 9.72
C LEU A 127 3.93 3.78 10.44
N ARG A 128 4.24 4.65 11.40
CA ARG A 128 5.45 4.55 12.24
C ARG A 128 5.26 3.70 13.50
N SER A 129 4.04 3.29 13.83
CA SER A 129 3.72 2.57 15.05
C SER A 129 4.33 1.16 15.05
N GLN A 130 4.58 0.62 16.25
CA GLN A 130 4.99 -0.76 16.42
C GLN A 130 3.91 -1.73 15.91
N SER A 131 2.64 -1.45 16.20
CA SER A 131 1.49 -2.23 15.74
C SER A 131 1.46 -2.41 14.22
N TRP A 132 1.72 -1.34 13.48
CA TRP A 132 1.79 -1.41 12.02
C TRP A 132 2.98 -2.23 11.53
N ARG A 133 4.16 -2.05 12.13
CA ARG A 133 5.35 -2.86 11.82
C ARG A 133 5.13 -4.35 12.11
N GLN A 134 4.44 -4.68 13.20
CA GLN A 134 4.07 -6.05 13.55
C GLN A 134 3.13 -6.66 12.51
N ALA A 135 2.04 -5.98 12.14
CA ALA A 135 1.14 -6.45 11.10
C ALA A 135 1.86 -6.66 9.75
N ARG A 136 2.74 -5.72 9.38
CA ARG A 136 3.62 -5.80 8.21
C ARG A 136 4.56 -7.00 8.22
N ALA A 137 5.09 -7.37 9.39
CA ALA A 137 5.99 -8.50 9.54
C ALA A 137 5.27 -9.85 9.47
N VAL A 138 4.01 -9.91 9.92
CA VAL A 138 3.20 -11.13 9.90
C VAL A 138 2.66 -11.45 8.50
N GLY A 139 2.10 -10.45 7.81
CA GLY A 139 1.45 -10.74 6.54
C GLY A 139 0.81 -9.57 5.82
N LEU A 140 0.89 -8.35 6.34
CA LEU A 140 0.38 -7.17 5.63
C LEU A 140 1.43 -6.69 4.63
N LEU A 141 1.19 -6.89 3.34
CA LEU A 141 2.08 -6.51 2.25
C LEU A 141 1.64 -5.20 1.61
N LEU A 142 2.61 -4.44 1.10
CA LEU A 142 2.36 -3.35 0.16
C LEU A 142 2.87 -3.82 -1.20
N VAL A 143 1.95 -3.94 -2.15
CA VAL A 143 2.20 -4.41 -3.52
C VAL A 143 2.06 -3.24 -4.48
#